data_AF-A0A0G4MEL8-F1
#
_entry.id   AF-A0A0G4MEL8-F1
#
_cell.length_a   1.000
_cell.length_b   1.000
_cell.length_c   1.000
_cell.angle_alpha   90.00
_cell.angle_beta   90.00
_cell.angle_gamma   90.00
#
_symmetry.space_group_name_H-M   'P 1'
#
loop_
_entity.id
_entity.type
_entity.pdbx_description
1 polymer ?
#
loop_
_entity_poly.entity_id
_entity_poly.type
_entity_poly.pdbx_seq_one_letter_code
_entity_poly.pdbx_strand_id
1 'polypeptide(L)'
;DQVNGETAPDAQSAIFKFAQILVKRKIPYVAIFGNHDDEGSLPRATQMAIMEGLPYSLSIAGPEEVDGVGNYYIEILARGSSDHSALTIYMLDSHSYSPNERTYHGYDWIKPSQITWFKNTASNLEKKH
;
A
#
# COMPACT_ATOMS: atom_id res chain seq x y z
N ASP A 1 0.62 5.11 -8.16
CA ASP A 1 -0.23 5.77 -9.15
C ASP A 1 -1.15 4.74 -9.74
N GLN A 2 -2.32 4.63 -9.13
CA GLN A 2 -3.40 3.71 -9.42
C GLN A 2 -4.63 4.43 -9.99
N VAL A 3 -4.81 5.72 -9.65
CA VAL A 3 -6.02 6.49 -9.99
C VAL A 3 -5.83 7.50 -11.10
N ASN A 4 -4.61 7.94 -11.42
CA ASN A 4 -4.42 8.95 -12.45
C ASN A 4 -4.14 8.33 -13.82
N GLY A 5 -5.07 8.60 -14.73
CA GLY A 5 -4.87 8.62 -16.15
C GLY A 5 -5.97 9.53 -16.73
N GLU A 6 -5.66 10.32 -17.76
CA GLU A 6 -6.56 11.34 -18.35
C GLU A 6 -7.96 10.84 -18.78
N THR A 7 -8.21 9.52 -18.69
CA THR A 7 -9.42 8.84 -19.14
C THR A 7 -10.24 8.21 -18.01
N ALA A 8 -9.78 8.28 -16.75
CA ALA A 8 -10.53 7.76 -15.61
C ALA A 8 -11.58 8.79 -15.14
N PRO A 9 -12.88 8.42 -15.03
CA PRO A 9 -13.91 9.35 -14.57
C PRO A 9 -13.83 9.63 -13.06
N ASP A 10 -13.30 8.68 -12.29
CA ASP A 10 -13.15 8.75 -10.84
C ASP A 10 -12.16 7.67 -10.34
N ALA A 11 -11.70 7.80 -9.10
CA ALA A 11 -10.73 6.88 -8.49
C ALA A 11 -11.25 5.43 -8.33
N GLN A 12 -12.54 5.24 -8.01
CA GLN A 12 -13.12 3.89 -7.87
C GLN A 12 -13.10 3.15 -9.21
N SER A 13 -13.51 3.84 -10.28
CA SER A 13 -13.52 3.28 -11.62
C SER A 13 -12.14 2.80 -12.05
N ALA A 14 -11.08 3.57 -11.75
CA ALA A 14 -9.70 3.15 -12.00
C ALA A 14 -9.30 1.93 -11.16
N ILE A 15 -9.62 1.95 -9.87
CA ILE A 15 -9.32 0.83 -8.95
C ILE A 15 -9.98 -0.47 -9.42
N PHE A 16 -11.27 -0.43 -9.74
CA PHE A 16 -12.00 -1.61 -10.22
C PHE A 16 -11.46 -2.11 -11.56
N LYS A 17 -11.02 -1.22 -12.45
CA LYS A 17 -10.52 -1.60 -13.76
C LYS A 17 -9.19 -2.36 -13.69
N PHE A 18 -8.24 -1.94 -12.86
CA PHE A 18 -7.02 -2.73 -12.68
C PHE A 18 -7.31 -4.04 -11.93
N ALA A 19 -8.13 -3.99 -10.87
CA ALA A 19 -8.44 -5.15 -10.05
C ALA A 19 -9.16 -6.23 -10.87
N GLN A 20 -10.08 -5.84 -11.75
CA GLN A 20 -10.83 -6.78 -12.60
C GLN A 20 -9.91 -7.72 -13.41
N ILE A 21 -8.77 -7.24 -13.89
CA ILE A 21 -7.82 -8.04 -14.67
C ILE A 21 -7.23 -9.15 -13.79
N LEU A 22 -6.84 -8.81 -12.57
CA LEU A 22 -6.24 -9.71 -11.60
C LEU A 22 -7.27 -10.71 -11.06
N VAL A 23 -8.46 -10.23 -10.72
CA VAL A 23 -9.61 -11.04 -10.27
C VAL A 23 -10.01 -12.07 -11.33
N LYS A 24 -10.15 -11.68 -12.60
CA LYS A 24 -10.49 -12.60 -13.69
C LYS A 24 -9.46 -13.72 -13.86
N ARG A 25 -8.20 -13.44 -13.55
CA ARG A 25 -7.08 -14.38 -13.64
C ARG A 25 -6.80 -15.12 -12.33
N LYS A 26 -7.53 -14.80 -11.24
CA LYS A 26 -7.32 -15.34 -9.90
C LYS A 26 -5.90 -15.11 -9.37
N ILE A 27 -5.33 -13.94 -9.66
CA ILE A 27 -3.97 -13.58 -9.26
C ILE A 27 -4.05 -12.74 -7.97
N PRO A 28 -3.49 -13.22 -6.85
CA PRO A 28 -3.32 -12.42 -5.64
C PRO A 28 -2.45 -11.18 -5.91
N TYR A 29 -2.80 -10.05 -5.31
CA TYR A 29 -2.07 -8.80 -5.52
C TYR A 29 -2.04 -7.93 -4.27
N VAL A 30 -1.04 -7.07 -4.21
CA VAL A 30 -0.94 -5.97 -3.25
C VAL A 30 -0.86 -4.65 -4.00
N ALA A 31 -1.36 -3.58 -3.41
CA ALA A 31 -1.33 -2.23 -3.97
C ALA A 31 -0.72 -1.23 -2.99
N ILE A 32 0.08 -0.31 -3.53
CA ILE A 32 0.63 0.82 -2.78
C ILE A 32 0.37 2.12 -3.54
N PHE A 33 0.18 3.18 -2.76
CA PHE A 33 -0.13 4.51 -3.26
C PHE A 33 1.10 5.18 -3.86
N GLY A 34 0.88 5.94 -4.93
CA GLY A 34 1.78 7.00 -5.39
C GLY A 34 1.13 8.36 -5.18
N ASN A 35 1.86 9.43 -5.50
CA ASN A 35 1.42 10.82 -5.33
C ASN A 35 0.10 11.14 -6.06
N HIS A 36 -0.03 10.70 -7.30
CA HIS A 36 -1.23 10.91 -8.11
C HIS A 36 -2.50 10.27 -7.51
N ASP A 37 -2.36 9.34 -6.57
CA ASP A 37 -3.49 8.75 -5.87
C ASP A 37 -4.24 9.74 -4.98
N ASP A 38 -3.64 10.87 -4.61
CA ASP A 38 -4.30 11.96 -3.88
C ASP A 38 -4.87 13.06 -4.78
N GLU A 39 -4.65 12.99 -6.10
CA GLU A 39 -5.20 13.97 -7.06
C GLU A 39 -6.59 13.58 -7.57
N GLY A 40 -7.00 12.34 -7.29
CA GLY A 40 -8.28 11.79 -7.73
C GLY A 40 -9.47 12.26 -6.89
N SER A 41 -10.60 11.61 -7.13
CA SER A 41 -11.89 11.98 -6.52
C SER A 41 -12.10 11.45 -5.10
N LEU A 42 -11.15 10.69 -4.54
CA LEU A 42 -11.31 10.02 -3.25
C LEU A 42 -10.08 10.17 -2.35
N PRO A 43 -10.27 10.31 -1.03
CA PRO A 43 -9.16 10.24 -0.07
C PRO A 43 -8.48 8.87 -0.08
N ARG A 44 -7.17 8.85 0.14
CA ARG A 44 -6.33 7.65 0.23
C ARG A 44 -6.91 6.56 1.16
N ALA A 45 -7.42 6.96 2.33
CA ALA A 45 -8.07 6.04 3.28
C ALA A 45 -9.31 5.33 2.70
N THR A 46 -10.13 6.05 1.92
CA THR A 46 -11.30 5.47 1.26
C THR A 46 -10.88 4.52 0.14
N GLN A 47 -9.86 4.89 -0.63
CA GLN A 47 -9.30 4.02 -1.66
C GLN A 47 -8.73 2.72 -1.06
N MET A 48 -8.05 2.80 0.08
CA MET A 48 -7.53 1.64 0.80
C MET A 48 -8.67 0.68 1.18
N ALA A 49 -9.72 1.20 1.82
CA ALA A 49 -10.88 0.41 2.23
C ALA A 49 -11.56 -0.29 1.04
N ILE A 50 -11.61 0.37 -0.12
CA ILE A 50 -12.08 -0.27 -1.36
C ILE A 50 -11.15 -1.42 -1.74
N MET A 51 -9.84 -1.18 -1.83
CA MET A 51 -8.86 -2.19 -2.23
C MET A 51 -8.81 -3.40 -1.28
N GLU A 52 -8.96 -3.20 0.02
CA GLU A 52 -9.07 -4.27 1.02
C GLU A 52 -10.26 -5.20 0.76
N GLY A 53 -11.39 -4.64 0.32
CA GLY A 53 -12.62 -5.38 0.07
C GLY A 53 -12.66 -6.15 -1.25
N LEU A 54 -11.65 -6.01 -2.13
CA LEU A 54 -11.67 -6.61 -3.46
C LEU A 54 -11.12 -8.05 -3.48
N PRO A 55 -11.69 -8.96 -4.31
CA PRO A 55 -11.21 -10.33 -4.38
C PRO A 55 -9.73 -10.40 -4.78
N TYR A 56 -9.01 -11.35 -4.18
CA TYR A 56 -7.57 -11.55 -4.40
C TYR A 56 -6.66 -10.38 -3.97
N SER A 57 -7.20 -9.28 -3.43
CA SER A 57 -6.38 -8.28 -2.78
C SER A 57 -5.83 -8.84 -1.47
N LEU A 58 -4.54 -8.62 -1.26
CA LEU A 58 -3.81 -8.83 0.00
C LEU A 58 -3.40 -7.49 0.61
N SER A 59 -3.88 -6.38 0.02
CA SER A 59 -3.59 -5.03 0.51
C SER A 59 -4.36 -4.82 1.80
N ILE A 60 -3.71 -4.25 2.82
CA ILE A 60 -4.33 -3.88 4.09
C ILE A 60 -3.90 -2.47 4.53
N ALA A 61 -4.77 -1.79 5.27
CA ALA A 61 -4.41 -0.55 5.94
C ALA A 61 -3.36 -0.82 7.01
N GLY A 62 -2.41 0.10 7.14
CA GLY A 62 -1.41 0.07 8.20
C GLY A 62 -1.97 0.45 9.57
N PRO A 63 -1.15 0.35 10.63
CA PRO A 63 -1.54 0.78 11.97
C PRO A 63 -1.91 2.28 11.99
N GLU A 64 -2.96 2.63 12.73
CA GLU A 64 -3.50 4.00 12.80
C GLU A 64 -2.48 5.01 13.36
N GLU A 65 -1.56 4.55 14.20
CA GLU A 65 -0.51 5.36 14.81
C GLU A 65 0.70 5.62 13.90
N VAL A 66 0.73 5.05 12.69
CA VAL A 66 1.81 5.20 11.72
C VAL A 66 1.39 6.15 10.60
N ASP A 67 2.23 7.14 10.30
CA ASP A 67 1.93 8.11 9.25
C ASP A 67 1.76 7.43 7.87
N GLY A 68 0.68 7.76 7.16
CA GLY A 68 0.30 7.16 5.88
C GLY A 68 -0.61 5.94 6.05
N VAL A 69 -1.38 5.60 5.01
CA VAL A 69 -2.42 4.56 5.08
C VAL A 69 -1.88 3.20 4.65
N GLY A 70 -1.03 3.17 3.62
CA GLY A 70 -0.57 1.94 2.97
C GLY A 70 0.67 1.29 3.60
N ASN A 71 0.86 1.37 4.92
CA ASN A 71 2.03 0.79 5.61
C ASN A 71 1.75 -0.63 6.11
N TYR A 72 2.12 -1.64 5.32
CA TYR A 72 1.86 -3.04 5.67
C TYR A 72 2.93 -3.96 5.09
N TYR A 73 2.86 -5.26 5.40
CA TYR A 73 3.74 -6.26 4.81
C TYR A 73 2.96 -7.50 4.42
N ILE A 74 3.51 -8.26 3.48
CA ILE A 74 3.05 -9.61 3.16
C ILE A 74 4.19 -10.60 3.28
N GLU A 75 3.85 -11.84 3.61
CA GLU A 75 4.79 -12.94 3.72
C GLU A 75 4.53 -13.96 2.61
N ILE A 76 5.56 -14.27 1.83
CA ILE A 76 5.54 -15.36 0.86
C ILE A 76 6.19 -16.56 1.53
N LEU A 77 5.40 -17.59 1.79
CA LEU A 77 5.87 -18.80 2.48
C LEU A 77 6.77 -19.66 1.60
N ALA A 78 7.72 -20.37 2.24
CA ALA A 78 8.55 -21.35 1.57
C ALA A 78 7.72 -22.51 1.02
N ARG A 79 8.18 -23.12 -0.08
CA ARG A 79 7.52 -24.29 -0.65
C ARG A 79 7.58 -25.46 0.35
N GLY A 80 6.42 -26.06 0.64
CA GLY A 80 6.31 -27.24 1.52
C GLY A 80 5.34 -26.99 2.68
N SER A 81 5.49 -27.77 3.75
CA SER A 81 4.70 -27.66 5.00
C SER A 81 5.39 -26.79 6.06
N SER A 82 6.23 -25.85 5.62
CA SER A 82 6.96 -24.95 6.52
C SER A 82 6.15 -23.68 6.73
N ASP A 83 5.97 -23.29 7.99
CA ASP A 83 5.35 -22.01 8.36
C ASP A 83 6.36 -20.83 8.27
N HIS A 84 7.57 -21.07 7.73
CA HIS A 84 8.58 -20.02 7.57
C HIS A 84 8.40 -19.25 6.25
N SER A 85 8.49 -17.93 6.37
CA SER A 85 8.49 -16.99 5.26
C SER A 85 9.78 -17.13 4.44
N ALA A 86 9.64 -17.36 3.14
CA ALA A 86 10.76 -17.27 2.20
C ALA A 86 11.10 -15.82 1.85
N LEU A 87 10.08 -14.95 1.79
CA LEU A 87 10.24 -13.51 1.54
C LEU A 87 9.21 -12.74 2.36
N THR A 88 9.63 -11.60 2.91
CA THR A 88 8.73 -10.58 3.44
C THR A 88 8.81 -9.35 2.55
N ILE A 89 7.68 -8.92 2.01
CA ILE A 89 7.57 -7.71 1.18
C ILE A 89 6.94 -6.62 2.03
N TYR A 90 7.64 -5.51 2.19
CA TYR A 90 7.16 -4.35 2.93
C TYR A 90 6.63 -3.30 1.96
N MET A 91 5.43 -2.83 2.24
CA MET A 91 4.76 -1.74 1.55
C MET A 91 4.90 -0.50 2.43
N LEU A 92 5.51 0.56 1.88
CA LEU A 92 5.80 1.79 2.61
C LEU A 92 5.12 2.95 1.90
N ASP A 93 4.26 3.65 2.63
CA ASP A 93 3.49 4.77 2.14
C ASP A 93 4.32 6.06 2.25
N SER A 94 5.00 6.48 1.19
CA SER A 94 5.76 7.73 1.19
C SER A 94 4.90 8.98 0.99
N HIS A 95 3.58 8.88 1.18
CA HIS A 95 2.61 9.96 1.08
C HIS A 95 2.51 10.50 -0.36
N SER A 96 2.24 11.80 -0.53
CA SER A 96 2.11 12.44 -1.84
C SER A 96 3.06 13.62 -1.95
N TYR A 97 2.55 14.83 -1.75
CA TYR A 97 3.30 16.07 -1.92
C TYR A 97 3.71 16.65 -0.57
N SER A 98 4.79 17.42 -0.57
CA SER A 98 5.33 17.99 0.65
C SER A 98 4.28 18.82 1.39
N PRO A 99 4.12 18.63 2.71
CA PRO A 99 3.19 19.45 3.50
C PRO A 99 3.65 20.91 3.61
N ASN A 100 4.90 21.21 3.23
CA ASN A 100 5.45 22.56 3.16
C ASN A 100 6.17 22.79 1.82
N GLU A 101 5.38 22.85 0.74
CA GLU A 101 5.86 23.13 -0.62
C GLU A 101 6.69 24.40 -0.74
N ARG A 102 6.55 25.38 0.16
CA ARG A 102 7.34 26.62 0.08
C ARG A 102 8.79 26.45 0.50
N THR A 103 9.05 25.51 1.42
CA THR A 103 10.39 25.25 1.95
C THR A 103 11.00 23.99 1.35
N TYR A 104 10.16 22.98 1.10
CA TYR A 104 10.56 21.70 0.55
C TYR A 104 9.65 21.40 -0.63
N HIS A 105 10.10 21.77 -1.84
CA HIS A 105 9.34 21.56 -3.06
C HIS A 105 9.29 20.08 -3.46
N GLY A 106 8.11 19.59 -3.87
CA GLY A 106 7.95 18.29 -4.51
C GLY A 106 7.31 17.24 -3.62
N TYR A 107 7.98 16.11 -3.41
CA TYR A 107 7.35 14.97 -2.74
C TYR A 107 7.54 15.01 -1.24
N ASP A 108 6.57 14.43 -0.54
CA ASP A 108 6.74 14.13 0.86
C ASP A 108 7.68 12.91 1.06
N TRP A 109 7.92 12.51 2.31
CA TRP A 109 8.92 11.52 2.67
C TRP A 109 8.45 10.59 3.80
N ILE A 110 9.17 9.48 3.94
CA ILE A 110 8.99 8.51 5.03
C ILE A 110 9.22 9.18 6.39
N LYS A 111 8.24 9.06 7.29
CA LYS A 111 8.24 9.67 8.62
C LYS A 111 8.95 8.80 9.67
N PRO A 112 9.38 9.40 10.80
CA PRO A 112 9.98 8.63 11.89
C PRO A 112 9.09 7.50 12.45
N SER A 113 7.76 7.68 12.45
CA SER A 113 6.78 6.66 12.86
C SER A 113 6.88 5.41 11.97
N GLN A 114 6.94 5.59 10.66
CA GLN A 114 7.08 4.53 9.66
C GLN A 114 8.43 3.81 9.77
N ILE A 115 9.52 4.55 9.99
CA ILE A 115 10.86 3.95 10.22
C ILE A 115 10.83 3.08 11.47
N THR A 116 10.21 3.57 12.54
CA THR A 116 10.09 2.85 13.81
C THR A 116 9.25 1.59 13.66
N TRP A 117 8.10 1.72 13.01
CA TRP A 117 7.22 0.60 12.66
C TRP A 117 7.96 -0.47 11.85
N PHE A 118 8.67 -0.07 10.79
CA PHE A 118 9.43 -1.00 9.96
C PHE A 118 10.49 -1.74 10.78
N LYS A 119 11.31 -1.03 11.56
CA LYS A 119 12.37 -1.65 12.39
C LYS A 119 11.81 -2.63 13.41
N ASN A 120 10.73 -2.25 14.10
CA ASN A 120 10.08 -3.11 15.09
C ASN A 120 9.47 -4.35 14.43
N THR A 121 8.77 -4.16 13.31
CA THR A 121 8.17 -5.26 12.54
C THR A 121 9.22 -6.24 12.04
N ALA A 122 10.28 -5.73 11.42
CA ALA A 122 11.38 -6.55 10.91
C ALA A 122 12.07 -7.34 12.02
N SER A 123 12.39 -6.70 13.15
CA SER A 123 13.00 -7.39 14.30
C SER A 123 12.10 -8.47 14.92
N ASN A 124 10.79 -8.23 14.94
CA ASN A 124 9.83 -9.22 15.46
C ASN A 124 9.66 -10.41 14.52
N LEU A 125 9.63 -10.17 13.20
CA LEU A 125 9.55 -11.25 12.21
C LEU A 125 10.83 -12.09 12.19
N GLU A 126 12.01 -11.47 12.31
CA GLU A 126 13.28 -12.18 12.43
C GLU A 126 13.32 -13.12 13.63
N LYS A 127 12.74 -12.74 14.77
CA LYS A 127 12.65 -13.61 15.96
C LYS A 127 11.63 -14.74 15.83
N LYS A 128 10.63 -14.56 14.96
CA LYS A 128 9.52 -15.51 14.78
C LYS A 128 9.91 -16.64 13.81
N HIS A 129 10.85 -16.38 12.91
CA HIS A 129 11.41 -17.36 11.97
C HIS A 129 12.72 -17.96 12.46
#